data_AF-A0A9E2BI63-F1
#
_entry.id   AF-A0A9E2BI63-F1
#
_cell.length_a   1.000
_cell.length_b   1.000
_cell.length_c   1.000
_cell.angle_alpha   90.00
_cell.angle_beta   90.00
_cell.angle_gamma   90.00
#
_symmetry.space_group_name_H-M   'P 1'
#
loop_
_entity.id
_entity.type
_entity.pdbx_description
1 polymer ?
#
loop_
_entity_poly.entity_id
_entity_poly.type
_entity_poly.pdbx_seq_one_letter_code
_entity_poly.pdbx_strand_id
1 'polypeptide(L)'
;MFLIGAPLGAIIRKGGLGVPVLISIIFFIIFYLLTYNGEKAAKEGQLEIPLGMIGGHAILLSIGVFFLVQAWNDNSLFDADFYISLIKKLRGKNAEETTERVISTLDDLKPEDLK
;
A
#
# COMPACT_ATOMS: atom_id res chain seq x y z
N MET A 1 14.67 -7.62 4.27
CA MET A 1 13.45 -7.74 3.46
C MET A 1 12.40 -8.64 4.05
N PHE A 2 12.75 -9.88 4.42
CA PHE A 2 11.82 -10.79 5.08
C PHE A 2 11.18 -10.18 6.34
N LEU A 3 11.97 -9.46 7.16
CA LEU A 3 11.52 -8.81 8.40
C LEU A 3 10.43 -7.73 8.21
N ILE A 4 10.20 -7.22 7.01
CA ILE A 4 9.18 -6.20 6.72
C ILE A 4 7.98 -6.82 6.02
N GLY A 5 8.23 -7.67 5.02
CA GLY A 5 7.17 -8.31 4.24
C GLY A 5 6.35 -9.35 5.03
N ALA A 6 6.99 -10.10 5.93
CA ALA A 6 6.29 -11.06 6.78
C ALA A 6 5.30 -10.41 7.76
N PRO A 7 5.67 -9.38 8.55
CA PRO A 7 4.73 -8.68 9.42
C PRO A 7 3.62 -7.93 8.68
N LEU A 8 3.93 -7.25 7.58
CA LEU A 8 2.91 -6.59 6.74
C LEU A 8 1.94 -7.61 6.12
N GLY A 9 2.44 -8.78 5.73
CA GLY A 9 1.62 -9.90 5.26
C GLY A 9 0.68 -10.47 6.31
N ALA A 10 1.12 -10.51 7.58
CA ALA A 10 0.30 -10.95 8.70
C ALA A 10 -0.84 -9.96 9.03
N ILE A 11 -0.57 -8.65 8.92
CA ILE A 11 -1.57 -7.59 9.17
C ILE A 11 -2.68 -7.60 8.11
N ILE A 12 -2.35 -7.80 6.82
CA ILE A 12 -3.27 -7.57 5.69
C ILE A 12 -4.01 -8.86 5.30
N ARG A 13 -4.44 -9.67 6.27
CA ARG A 13 -5.12 -10.97 6.05
C ARG A 13 -6.50 -10.90 5.35
N LYS A 14 -7.02 -9.70 5.05
CA LYS A 14 -8.27 -9.48 4.29
C LYS A 14 -8.07 -9.33 2.77
N GLY A 15 -6.82 -9.26 2.27
CA GLY A 15 -6.50 -9.21 0.85
C GLY A 15 -5.86 -10.52 0.36
N GLY A 16 -6.19 -10.97 -0.86
CA GLY A 16 -5.57 -12.16 -1.47
C GLY A 16 -4.04 -12.08 -1.51
N LEU A 17 -3.38 -13.23 -1.74
CA LEU A 17 -1.93 -13.44 -1.58
C LEU A 17 -1.02 -12.36 -2.24
N GLY A 18 -1.52 -11.64 -3.26
CA GLY A 18 -0.77 -10.62 -4.00
C GLY A 18 -0.69 -9.22 -3.38
N VAL A 19 -1.66 -8.79 -2.55
CA VAL A 19 -1.64 -7.43 -1.94
C VAL A 19 -0.43 -7.21 -1.03
N PRO A 20 -0.13 -8.12 -0.07
CA PRO A 20 1.06 -7.96 0.77
C PRO A 20 2.37 -8.09 -0.02
N VAL A 21 2.39 -8.89 -1.09
CA VAL A 21 3.55 -9.01 -1.99
C VAL A 21 3.82 -7.70 -2.73
N LEU A 22 2.78 -7.06 -3.29
CA LEU A 22 2.93 -5.78 -4.00
C LEU A 22 3.46 -4.67 -3.09
N ILE A 23 2.91 -4.57 -1.87
CA ILE A 23 3.37 -3.59 -0.87
C ILE A 23 4.83 -3.84 -0.50
N SER A 24 5.22 -5.12 -0.35
CA SER A 24 6.62 -5.49 -0.09
C SER A 24 7.56 -5.07 -1.22
N ILE A 25 7.14 -5.19 -2.49
CA ILE A 25 7.93 -4.79 -3.66
C ILE A 25 8.12 -3.27 -3.70
N ILE A 26 7.09 -2.49 -3.41
CA ILE A 26 7.19 -1.02 -3.39
C ILE A 26 8.18 -0.57 -2.31
N PHE A 27 8.06 -1.10 -1.09
CA PHE A 27 9.01 -0.83 -0.02
C PHE A 27 10.43 -1.29 -0.36
N PHE A 28 10.57 -2.43 -1.04
CA PHE A 28 11.86 -2.93 -1.52
C PHE A 28 12.54 -1.97 -2.50
N ILE A 29 11.80 -1.42 -3.46
CA ILE A 29 12.33 -0.46 -4.45
C ILE A 29 12.82 0.82 -3.75
N ILE A 30 12.03 1.36 -2.81
CA ILE A 30 12.41 2.57 -2.05
C ILE A 30 13.69 2.32 -1.25
N PHE A 31 13.76 1.19 -0.55
CA PHE A 31 14.96 0.82 0.20
C PHE A 31 16.18 0.65 -0.71
N TYR A 32 15.99 -0.03 -1.85
CA TYR A 32 17.06 -0.27 -2.80
C TYR A 32 17.63 1.05 -3.31
N LEU A 33 16.76 2.00 -3.66
CA LEU A 33 17.17 3.34 -4.06
C LEU A 33 17.93 4.05 -2.93
N LEU A 34 17.46 3.97 -1.68
CA LEU A 34 18.17 4.58 -0.54
C LEU A 34 19.58 3.99 -0.36
N THR A 35 19.69 2.68 -0.41
CA THR A 35 20.97 1.96 -0.26
C THR A 35 21.90 2.23 -1.43
N TYR A 36 21.38 2.21 -2.65
CA TYR A 36 22.13 2.52 -3.87
C TYR A 36 22.68 3.94 -3.83
N ASN A 37 21.87 4.91 -3.40
CA ASN A 37 22.32 6.30 -3.25
C ASN A 37 23.34 6.45 -2.11
N GLY A 38 23.17 5.74 -0.99
CA GLY A 38 24.13 5.75 0.13
C GLY A 38 25.48 5.13 -0.24
N GLU A 39 25.47 4.01 -0.98
CA GLU A 39 26.68 3.37 -1.49
C GLU A 39 27.37 4.25 -2.54
N LYS A 40 26.59 4.91 -3.40
CA LYS A 40 27.11 5.88 -4.37
C LYS A 40 27.78 7.06 -3.68
N ALA A 41 27.14 7.64 -2.67
CA ALA A 41 27.72 8.74 -1.88
C ALA A 41 29.02 8.34 -1.16
N ALA A 42 29.12 7.09 -0.70
CA ALA A 42 30.34 6.58 -0.09
C ALA A 42 31.47 6.35 -1.11
N LYS A 43 31.14 5.90 -2.32
CA LYS A 43 32.12 5.76 -3.42
C LYS A 43 32.62 7.10 -3.94
N GLU A 44 31.78 8.14 -3.87
CA GLU A 44 32.14 9.52 -4.24
C GLU A 44 32.95 10.23 -3.14
N GLY A 45 33.28 9.55 -2.04
CA GLY A 45 34.08 10.11 -0.94
C GLY A 45 33.33 11.09 -0.05
N GLN A 46 31.99 11.20 -0.18
CA GLN A 46 31.16 12.04 0.68
C GLN A 46 30.86 11.38 2.04
N LEU A 47 30.97 10.04 2.10
CA LEU A 47 30.76 9.23 3.30
C LEU A 47 31.90 8.21 3.43
N GLU A 48 32.29 7.89 4.66
CA GLU A 48 33.24 6.82 4.92
C GLU A 48 32.68 5.47 4.42
N ILE A 49 33.50 4.74 3.64
CA ILE A 49 33.13 3.47 2.97
C ILE A 49 32.45 2.46 3.91
N PRO A 50 32.92 2.23 5.16
CA PRO A 50 32.27 1.29 6.08
C PRO A 50 30.85 1.75 6.46
N LEU A 51 30.68 3.06 6.70
CA LEU A 51 29.38 3.65 7.06
C LEU A 51 28.41 3.62 5.87
N GLY A 52 28.90 3.85 4.65
CA GLY A 52 28.10 3.79 3.44
C GLY A 52 27.54 2.40 3.15
N MET A 53 28.37 1.36 3.33
CA MET A 53 27.95 -0.03 3.13
C MET A 53 26.97 -0.52 4.20
N ILE A 54 27.29 -0.29 5.48
CA ILE A 54 26.46 -0.78 6.58
C ILE A 54 25.23 0.11 6.83
N GLY A 55 25.29 1.38 6.43
CA GLY A 55 24.27 2.39 6.67
C GLY A 55 22.91 2.00 6.10
N GLY A 56 22.87 1.49 4.86
CA GLY A 56 21.63 0.97 4.28
C GLY A 56 21.02 -0.16 5.13
N HIS A 57 21.84 -1.11 5.58
CA HIS A 57 21.37 -2.26 6.36
C HIS A 57 20.96 -1.87 7.78
N ALA A 58 21.66 -0.94 8.42
CA ALA A 58 21.35 -0.43 9.75
C ALA A 58 20.03 0.37 9.77
N ILE A 59 19.79 1.19 8.73
CA ILE A 59 18.54 1.92 8.54
C ILE A 59 17.39 0.94 8.32
N LEU A 60 17.59 -0.06 7.45
CA LEU A 60 16.59 -1.10 7.20
C LEU A 60 16.25 -1.91 8.43
N LEU A 61 17.26 -2.26 9.24
CA LEU A 61 17.07 -3.02 10.46
C LEU A 61 16.27 -2.21 11.48
N SER A 62 16.61 -0.94 11.67
CA SER A 62 15.88 -0.04 12.58
C SER A 62 14.42 0.11 12.18
N ILE A 63 14.16 0.32 10.87
CA ILE A 63 12.80 0.42 10.33
C ILE A 63 12.08 -0.93 10.41
N GLY A 64 12.76 -2.02 10.09
CA GLY A 64 12.20 -3.37 10.13
C GLY A 64 11.80 -3.81 11.53
N VAL A 65 12.57 -3.45 12.55
CA VAL A 65 12.23 -3.70 13.96
C VAL A 65 11.00 -2.88 14.36
N PHE A 66 10.91 -1.61 13.93
CA PHE A 66 9.72 -0.78 14.18
C PHE A 66 8.45 -1.42 13.58
N PHE A 67 8.50 -1.86 12.32
CA PHE A 67 7.38 -2.55 11.68
C PHE A 67 7.06 -3.91 12.31
N LEU A 68 8.07 -4.64 12.78
CA LEU A 68 7.88 -5.92 13.46
C LEU A 68 7.11 -5.74 14.78
N VAL A 69 7.46 -4.73 15.57
CA VAL A 69 6.75 -4.39 16.81
C VAL A 69 5.32 -3.95 16.51
N GLN A 70 5.14 -3.12 15.48
CA GLN A 70 3.81 -2.67 15.03
C GLN A 70 2.92 -3.80 14.51
N ALA A 71 3.50 -4.88 13.98
CA ALA A 71 2.75 -6.05 13.55
C ALA A 71 2.49 -7.07 14.65
N TRP A 72 3.33 -7.08 15.70
CA TRP A 72 3.12 -7.92 16.87
C TRP A 72 2.06 -7.30 17.80
N ASN A 73 2.15 -6.00 18.09
CA ASN A 73 1.06 -5.30 18.75
C ASN A 73 -0.09 -5.18 17.75
N ASP A 74 -1.09 -6.06 17.88
CA ASP A 74 -2.32 -6.19 17.08
C ASP A 74 -3.24 -4.95 17.20
N ASN A 75 -2.67 -3.76 17.06
CA ASN A 75 -3.40 -2.51 17.03
C ASN A 75 -4.08 -2.43 15.66
N SER A 76 -5.38 -2.72 15.71
CA SER A 76 -6.48 -2.47 14.77
C SER A 76 -6.54 -1.05 14.15
N LEU A 77 -5.42 -0.38 13.93
CA LEU A 77 -5.31 0.95 13.32
C LEU A 77 -5.28 0.89 11.79
N PHE A 78 -5.02 -0.28 11.21
CA PHE A 78 -5.13 -0.53 9.76
C PHE A 78 -6.22 -1.55 9.49
N ASP A 79 -7.47 -1.17 9.77
CA ASP A 79 -8.59 -1.92 9.22
C ASP A 79 -8.51 -1.76 7.70
N ALA A 80 -8.20 -2.84 6.98
CA ALA A 80 -8.21 -2.86 5.52
C ALA A 80 -9.56 -2.34 4.98
N ASP A 81 -10.63 -2.48 5.78
CA ASP A 81 -11.97 -1.97 5.52
C ASP A 81 -12.02 -0.43 5.48
N PHE A 82 -11.19 0.29 6.26
CA PHE A 82 -11.08 1.75 6.18
C PHE A 82 -10.45 2.20 4.85
N TYR A 83 -9.38 1.51 4.41
CA TYR A 83 -8.73 1.86 3.15
C TYR A 83 -9.59 1.49 1.93
N ILE A 84 -10.24 0.32 1.98
CA ILE A 84 -11.21 -0.11 0.95
C ILE A 84 -12.41 0.83 0.93
N SER A 85 -12.94 1.25 2.07
CA SER A 85 -14.06 2.20 2.12
C SER A 85 -13.66 3.61 1.64
N LEU A 86 -12.42 4.05 1.91
CA LEU A 86 -11.90 5.32 1.40
C LEU A 86 -11.72 5.30 -0.12
N ILE A 87 -11.16 4.22 -0.67
CA ILE A 87 -11.06 4.03 -2.14
C ILE A 87 -12.46 3.89 -2.75
N LYS A 88 -13.38 3.17 -2.11
CA LYS A 88 -14.76 3.02 -2.60
C LYS A 88 -15.49 4.37 -2.61
N LYS A 89 -15.28 5.21 -1.60
CA LYS A 89 -15.83 6.57 -1.50
C LYS A 89 -15.22 7.55 -2.52
N LEU A 90 -13.96 7.34 -2.90
CA LEU A 90 -13.29 8.07 -3.99
C LEU A 90 -13.69 7.55 -5.38
N ARG A 91 -14.02 6.25 -5.50
CA ARG A 91 -14.41 5.58 -6.75
C ARG A 91 -15.92 5.63 -7.04
N GLY A 92 -16.75 5.97 -6.06
CA GLY A 92 -18.21 5.84 -6.18
C GLY A 92 -18.97 6.96 -5.48
N LYS A 93 -19.18 8.06 -6.20
CA LYS A 93 -20.39 8.89 -6.08
C LYS A 93 -21.11 9.08 -7.42
N ASN A 94 -20.43 8.85 -8.55
CA ASN A 94 -21.01 9.10 -9.88
C ASN A 94 -21.74 7.88 -10.47
N ALA A 95 -21.44 6.67 -10.01
CA ALA A 95 -22.03 5.44 -10.56
C ALA A 95 -23.44 5.17 -10.00
N GLU A 96 -23.64 5.32 -8.68
CA GLU A 96 -24.94 5.05 -8.05
C GLU A 96 -26.00 6.11 -8.41
N GLU A 97 -25.65 7.40 -8.48
CA GLU A 97 -26.59 8.45 -8.94
C GLU A 97 -27.01 8.28 -10.40
N THR A 98 -26.16 7.72 -11.26
CA THR A 98 -26.50 7.50 -12.68
C THR A 98 -27.41 6.29 -12.85
N THR A 99 -27.20 5.23 -12.07
CA THR A 99 -28.04 4.02 -12.12
C THR A 99 -29.45 4.29 -11.56
N GLU A 100 -29.56 5.02 -10.44
CA GLU A 100 -30.88 5.38 -9.90
C GLU A 100 -31.67 6.33 -10.83
N ARG A 101 -31.00 7.30 -11.46
CA ARG A 101 -31.66 8.18 -12.45
C ARG A 101 -32.13 7.44 -13.70
N VAL A 102 -31.35 6.50 -14.21
CA VAL A 102 -31.74 5.70 -15.38
C VAL A 102 -32.93 4.79 -15.02
N ILE A 103 -32.94 4.16 -13.85
CA ILE A 103 -34.06 3.31 -13.42
C ILE A 103 -35.34 4.12 -13.21
N SER A 104 -35.28 5.32 -12.61
CA SER A 104 -36.46 6.18 -12.49
C SER A 104 -37.00 6.63 -13.85
N THR A 105 -36.12 6.93 -14.82
CA THR A 105 -36.56 7.29 -16.18
C THR A 105 -37.15 6.09 -16.95
N LEU A 106 -36.70 4.87 -16.66
CA LEU A 106 -37.26 3.64 -17.25
C LEU A 106 -38.61 3.23 -16.64
N ASP A 107 -38.83 3.50 -15.35
CA ASP A 107 -40.14 3.29 -14.69
C ASP A 107 -41.19 4.33 -15.15
N ASP A 108 -40.75 5.53 -15.53
CA ASP A 108 -41.60 6.59 -16.09
C ASP A 108 -41.88 6.42 -17.60
N LEU A 109 -41.20 5.48 -18.27
CA LEU A 109 -41.38 5.20 -19.70
C LEU A 109 -42.62 4.33 -19.93
N LYS A 110 -43.66 4.93 -20.51
CA LYS A 110 -44.87 4.20 -20.92
C LYS A 110 -44.57 3.30 -22.13
N PRO A 111 -45.19 2.11 -22.22
CA PRO A 111 -44.94 1.14 -23.29
C PRO A 111 -45.35 1.60 -24.71
N GLU A 112 -45.86 2.83 -24.87
CA GLU A 112 -46.22 3.45 -26.15
C GLU A 112 -45.00 4.02 -26.90
N ASP A 113 -43.90 4.34 -26.19
CA ASP A 113 -42.68 4.94 -26.76
C ASP A 113 -41.60 3.89 -27.16
N LEU A 114 -41.91 2.59 -27.01
CA LEU A 114 -41.00 1.45 -27.24
C LEU A 114 -41.11 0.85 -28.67
N LYS A 115 -41.58 1.61 -29.65
CA LYS A 115 -41.68 1.19 -31.07
C LYS A 115 -40.52 1.66 -31.92
#